data_AF-A0A1Y3AET0-F1
#
_entry.id   AF-A0A1Y3AET0-F1
#
_cell.length_a   1.000
_cell.length_b   1.000
_cell.length_c   1.000
_cell.angle_alpha   90.00
_cell.angle_beta   90.00
_cell.angle_gamma   90.00
#
_symmetry.space_group_name_H-M   'P 1'
#
loop_
_entity.id
_entity.type
_entity.pdbx_description
1 polymer ?
#
loop_
_entity_poly.entity_id
_entity_poly.type
_entity_poly.pdbx_seq_one_letter_code
_entity_poly.pdbx_strand_id
1 'polypeptide(L)'
;MNRDRIGEYDALVLVSLVWFLGKFVRYLFPPLFESIQGAYGVSNATVGTAFTGFMIVYALLQFPSGAVADRLGPVRVIVAGALVAGAGS
;
A
#
# COMPACT_ATOMS: atom_id res chain seq x y z
N MET A 1 -29.53 21.35 -1.53
CA MET A 1 -28.35 20.65 -2.06
C MET A 1 -28.17 19.40 -1.20
N ASN A 2 -28.45 18.23 -1.76
CA ASN A 2 -28.66 16.98 -1.00
C ASN A 2 -27.34 16.51 -0.36
N ARG A 3 -27.31 16.29 0.95
CA ARG A 3 -26.13 15.78 1.69
C ARG A 3 -25.56 14.49 1.09
N ASP A 4 -26.41 13.70 0.44
CA ASP A 4 -26.07 12.41 -0.18
C ASP A 4 -25.09 12.53 -1.35
N ARG A 5 -25.17 13.62 -2.16
CA ARG A 5 -24.24 13.85 -3.28
C ARG A 5 -22.85 14.29 -2.83
N ILE A 6 -22.76 14.99 -1.69
CA ILE A 6 -21.46 15.47 -1.16
C ILE A 6 -20.69 14.27 -0.58
N GLY A 7 -21.37 13.38 0.15
CA GLY A 7 -20.74 12.17 0.71
C GLY A 7 -20.26 11.15 -0.34
N GLU A 8 -20.89 11.10 -1.51
CA GLU A 8 -20.49 10.20 -2.61
C GLU A 8 -19.16 10.65 -3.25
N TYR A 9 -18.98 11.95 -3.47
CA TYR A 9 -17.69 12.49 -3.94
C TYR A 9 -16.60 12.38 -2.87
N ASP A 10 -16.94 12.55 -1.59
CA ASP A 10 -15.97 12.37 -0.49
C ASP A 10 -15.40 10.95 -0.46
N ALA A 11 -16.25 9.92 -0.62
CA ALA A 11 -15.80 8.53 -0.69
C ALA A 11 -14.87 8.28 -1.89
N LEU A 12 -15.21 8.82 -3.07
CA LEU A 12 -14.37 8.71 -4.26
C LEU A 12 -13.01 9.39 -4.06
N VAL A 13 -12.99 10.59 -3.48
CA VAL A 13 -11.76 11.33 -3.18
C VAL A 13 -10.90 10.55 -2.19
N LEU A 14 -11.48 10.05 -1.09
CA LEU A 14 -10.76 9.28 -0.08
C LEU A 14 -10.17 7.99 -0.64
N VAL A 15 -10.96 7.20 -1.38
CA VAL A 15 -10.47 5.97 -2.00
C VAL A 15 -9.38 6.28 -3.02
N SER A 16 -9.54 7.31 -3.84
CA SER A 16 -8.52 7.75 -4.80
C SER A 16 -7.23 8.16 -4.12
N LEU A 17 -7.32 8.88 -2.99
CA LEU A 17 -6.16 9.34 -2.23
C LEU A 17 -5.41 8.16 -1.58
N VAL A 18 -6.14 7.20 -1.01
CA VAL A 18 -5.56 5.97 -0.45
C VAL A 18 -4.84 5.17 -1.55
N TRP A 19 -5.46 5.01 -2.71
CA TRP A 19 -4.85 4.34 -3.86
C TRP A 19 -3.63 5.09 -4.37
N PHE A 20 -3.72 6.41 -4.50
CA PHE A 20 -2.62 7.27 -4.90
C PHE A 20 -1.43 7.09 -3.96
N LEU A 21 -1.64 7.19 -2.65
CA LEU A 21 -0.57 7.06 -1.66
C LEU A 21 0.09 5.67 -1.73
N GLY A 22 -0.72 4.61 -1.78
CA GLY A 22 -0.21 3.24 -1.90
C GLY A 22 0.61 3.00 -3.17
N LYS A 23 0.18 3.57 -4.31
CA LYS A 23 0.92 3.47 -5.57
C LYS A 23 2.15 4.36 -5.60
N PHE A 24 2.06 5.56 -5.04
CA PHE A 24 3.15 6.50 -4.93
C PHE A 24 4.33 5.85 -4.19
N VAL A 25 4.10 5.32 -2.98
CA VAL A 25 5.15 4.63 -2.21
C VAL A 25 5.72 3.44 -2.99
N ARG A 26 4.86 2.63 -3.61
CA ARG A 26 5.29 1.46 -4.40
C ARG A 26 6.20 1.84 -5.57
N TYR A 27 5.93 2.93 -6.26
CA TYR A 27 6.71 3.38 -7.40
C TYR A 27 7.89 4.27 -7.02
N LEU A 28 7.89 4.83 -5.81
CA LEU A 28 9.04 5.53 -5.27
C LEU A 28 10.20 4.58 -4.95
N PHE A 29 9.89 3.31 -4.67
CA PHE A 29 10.90 2.34 -4.22
C PHE A 29 11.95 1.97 -5.28
N PRO A 30 11.62 1.61 -6.55
CA PRO A 30 12.63 1.22 -7.54
C PRO A 30 13.68 2.31 -7.85
N PRO A 31 13.31 3.60 -8.00
CA PRO A 31 14.30 4.69 -8.15
C PRO A 31 15.28 4.83 -6.98
N LEU A 32 14.91 4.39 -5.77
CA LEU A 32 15.77 4.46 -4.58
C LEU A 32 16.80 3.33 -4.50
N PHE A 33 16.78 2.35 -5.40
CA PHE A 33 17.66 1.19 -5.32
C PHE A 33 19.14 1.57 -5.34
N GLU A 34 19.53 2.51 -6.19
CA GLU A 34 20.92 2.98 -6.25
C GLU A 34 21.32 3.70 -4.97
N SER A 35 20.43 4.54 -4.42
CA SER A 35 20.67 5.22 -3.15
C SER A 35 20.81 4.24 -1.98
N ILE A 36 19.99 3.20 -1.92
CA ILE A 36 20.05 2.14 -0.90
C ILE A 36 21.36 1.36 -1.03
N GLN A 37 21.76 0.99 -2.26
CA GLN A 37 23.03 0.31 -2.51
C GLN A 37 24.22 1.17 -2.05
N GLY A 38 24.23 2.46 -2.40
CA GLY A 38 25.28 3.39 -1.98
C GLY A 38 25.34 3.60 -0.46
N ALA A 39 24.19 3.71 0.21
CA ALA A 39 24.13 3.95 1.64
C ALA A 39 24.50 2.72 2.49
N TYR A 40 24.09 1.52 2.07
CA TYR A 40 24.27 0.29 2.85
C TYR A 40 25.38 -0.63 2.30
N GLY A 41 26.05 -0.26 1.20
CA GLY A 41 27.09 -1.10 0.58
C GLY A 41 26.58 -2.44 0.06
N VAL A 42 25.27 -2.53 -0.21
CA VAL A 42 24.60 -3.78 -0.62
C VAL A 42 24.61 -3.94 -2.13
N SER A 43 24.58 -5.20 -2.60
CA SER A 43 24.51 -5.50 -4.02
C SER A 43 23.10 -5.31 -4.60
N ASN A 44 23.00 -5.15 -5.92
CA ASN A 44 21.72 -5.19 -6.62
C ASN A 44 20.93 -6.49 -6.36
N ALA A 45 21.62 -7.63 -6.22
CA ALA A 45 20.98 -8.90 -5.89
C ALA A 45 20.30 -8.84 -4.51
N THR A 46 20.95 -8.25 -3.52
CA THR A 46 20.40 -8.10 -2.16
C THR A 46 19.14 -7.24 -2.15
N VAL A 47 19.16 -6.07 -2.80
CA VAL A 47 17.98 -5.18 -2.88
C VAL A 47 16.86 -5.84 -3.69
N GLY A 48 17.20 -6.50 -4.80
CA GLY A 48 16.26 -7.27 -5.61
C GLY A 48 15.58 -8.38 -4.82
N THR A 49 16.33 -9.18 -4.06
CA THR A 49 15.78 -10.24 -3.20
C THR A 49 14.86 -9.68 -2.12
N ALA A 50 15.23 -8.57 -1.47
CA ALA A 50 14.36 -7.91 -0.50
C ALA A 50 13.03 -7.47 -1.14
N PHE A 51 13.09 -6.87 -2.33
CA PHE A 51 11.89 -6.48 -3.07
C PHE A 51 11.04 -7.69 -3.51
N THR A 52 11.67 -8.78 -3.94
CA THR A 52 10.97 -10.04 -4.23
C THR A 52 10.28 -10.59 -2.98
N GLY A 53 10.94 -10.57 -1.82
CA GLY A 53 10.34 -10.97 -0.55
C GLY A 53 9.09 -10.15 -0.23
N PHE A 54 9.16 -8.83 -0.38
CA PHE A 54 8.01 -7.94 -0.26
C PHE A 54 6.86 -8.34 -1.21
N MET A 55 7.18 -8.63 -2.48
CA MET A 55 6.19 -9.05 -3.47
C MET A 55 5.54 -10.40 -3.13
N ILE A 56 6.29 -11.35 -2.56
CA ILE A 56 5.77 -12.63 -2.10
C ILE A 56 4.78 -12.43 -0.95
N VAL A 57 5.15 -11.64 0.07
CA VAL A 57 4.27 -11.33 1.20
C VAL A 57 2.99 -10.65 0.70
N TYR A 58 3.12 -9.69 -0.21
CA TYR A 58 2.00 -9.02 -0.85
C TYR A 58 1.07 -10.02 -1.57
N ALA A 59 1.63 -10.94 -2.36
CA ALA A 59 0.85 -11.94 -3.06
C ALA A 59 0.10 -12.88 -2.10
N LEU A 60 0.76 -13.32 -1.03
CA LEU A 60 0.16 -14.17 0.00
C LEU A 60 -0.98 -13.47 0.73
N LEU A 61 -0.87 -12.16 0.96
CA LEU A 61 -1.90 -11.37 1.64
C LEU A 61 -3.04 -10.88 0.73
N GLN A 62 -2.87 -10.98 -0.59
CA GLN A 62 -3.84 -10.46 -1.58
C GLN A 62 -5.23 -11.08 -1.39
N PHE A 63 -5.32 -12.41 -1.31
CA PHE A 63 -6.60 -13.10 -1.12
C PHE A 63 -7.12 -13.05 0.32
N PRO A 64 -6.31 -13.31 1.36
CA PRO A 64 -6.75 -13.20 2.75
C PRO A 64 -7.32 -11.82 3.09
N SER A 65 -6.70 -10.74 2.62
CA SER A 65 -7.20 -9.38 2.88
C SER A 65 -8.58 -9.14 2.25
N GLY A 66 -8.82 -9.66 1.04
CA GLY A 66 -10.15 -9.66 0.41
C GLY A 66 -11.17 -10.45 1.21
N ALA A 67 -10.86 -11.69 1.60
CA ALA A 67 -11.76 -12.52 2.40
C ALA A 67 -12.06 -11.91 3.79
N VAL A 68 -11.12 -11.19 4.39
CA VAL A 68 -11.34 -10.44 5.65
C VAL A 68 -12.22 -9.21 5.39
N ALA A 69 -12.03 -8.51 4.26
CA ALA A 69 -12.88 -7.38 3.87
C ALA A 69 -14.33 -7.79 3.63
N ASP A 70 -14.56 -8.96 3.02
CA ASP A 70 -15.91 -9.50 2.81
C ASP A 70 -16.63 -9.81 4.12
N ARG A 71 -15.89 -10.19 5.18
CA ARG A 71 -16.47 -10.52 6.49
C ARG A 71 -16.62 -9.33 7.42
N LEU A 72 -15.63 -8.42 7.46
CA LEU A 72 -15.56 -7.34 8.43
C LEU A 72 -15.99 -5.98 7.85
N GLY A 73 -16.15 -5.91 6.54
CA GLY A 73 -16.46 -4.70 5.79
C GLY A 73 -15.20 -4.05 5.20
N PRO A 74 -15.25 -3.56 3.94
CA PRO A 74 -14.07 -3.07 3.22
C PRO A 74 -13.45 -1.84 3.85
N VAL A 75 -14.25 -0.89 4.35
CA VAL A 75 -13.75 0.35 4.97
C VAL A 75 -12.87 0.06 6.19
N ARG A 76 -13.30 -0.85 7.07
CA ARG A 76 -12.54 -1.19 8.28
C ARG A 76 -11.19 -1.81 7.94
N VAL A 77 -11.16 -2.70 6.95
CA VAL A 77 -9.93 -3.34 6.49
C VAL A 77 -8.99 -2.36 5.81
N ILE A 78 -9.51 -1.44 4.99
CA ILE A 78 -8.70 -0.38 4.36
C ILE A 78 -8.08 0.53 5.42
N VAL A 79 -8.86 0.99 6.41
CA VAL A 79 -8.35 1.86 7.49
C VAL A 79 -7.31 1.14 8.33
N ALA A 80 -7.57 -0.11 8.75
CA ALA A 80 -6.59 -0.90 9.51
C ALA A 80 -5.31 -1.13 8.71
N GLY A 81 -5.42 -1.48 7.43
CA GLY A 81 -4.27 -1.64 6.53
C GLY A 81 -3.48 -0.35 6.35
N ALA A 82 -4.16 0.79 6.22
CA ALA A 82 -3.51 2.10 6.12
C ALA A 82 -2.77 2.47 7.41
N LEU A 83 -3.34 2.20 8.58
CA LEU A 83 -2.69 2.43 9.88
C LEU A 83 -1.44 1.56 10.05
N VAL A 84 -1.53 0.27 9.70
CA VAL A 84 -0.39 -0.66 9.77
C VAL A 84 0.72 -0.21 8.81
N ALA A 85 0.37 0.19 7.58
CA ALA A 85 1.34 0.70 6.61
C ALA A 85 2.00 2.00 7.08
N GLY A 86 1.21 2.93 7.64
CA GLY A 86 1.70 4.19 8.18
C GLY A 86 2.62 4.01 9.39
N ALA A 87 2.38 3.01 10.24
CA ALA A 87 3.26 2.71 11.37
C ALA A 87 4.62 2.12 10.95
N GLY A 88 4.69 1.50 9.78
CA GLY A 88 5.92 0.89 9.23
C GLY A 88 6.69 1.77 8.25
N SER A 89 6.22 2.99 7.97
CA SER A 89 6.86 3.97 7.07
C SER A 89 7.63 5.02 7.87
#